data_AF-A0A841SND4-F1
#
_entry.id   AF-A0A841SND4-F1
#
_cell.length_a   1.000
_cell.length_b   1.000
_cell.length_c   1.000
_cell.angle_alpha   90.00
_cell.angle_beta   90.00
_cell.angle_gamma   90.00
#
_symmetry.space_group_name_H-M   'P 1'
#
loop_
_entity.id
_entity.type
_entity.pdbx_description
1 polymer ?
#
loop_
_entity_poly.entity_id
_entity_poly.type
_entity_poly.pdbx_seq_one_letter_code
_entity_poly.pdbx_strand_id
1 'polypeptide(L)'
;MTSTVTTRTTRGSGFAPLLREIKNAGLLERRTAAYGISIAVNVGLMALTWAAIAAVGASWWVVLLAVPLGILTTRAAFFGHDAGHQQIASSRRLHDWIGVLHADLLLGMSYAWWNDKVISR
;
A
#
# COMPACT_ATOMS: atom_id res chain seq x y z
N MET A 1 -37.84 28.43 39.74
CA MET A 1 -36.68 28.80 38.92
C MET A 1 -35.99 27.51 38.49
N THR A 2 -36.20 27.07 37.24
CA THR A 2 -35.61 25.83 36.73
C THR A 2 -34.59 26.23 35.66
N SER A 3 -33.31 26.16 36.02
CA SER A 3 -32.21 26.51 35.12
C SER A 3 -31.91 25.32 34.20
N THR A 4 -32.27 25.44 32.94
CA THR A 4 -31.96 24.46 31.90
C THR A 4 -30.47 24.51 31.57
N VAL A 5 -29.69 23.53 32.04
CA VAL A 5 -28.28 23.37 31.64
C VAL A 5 -28.25 22.87 30.20
N THR A 6 -27.93 23.76 29.27
CA THR A 6 -27.70 23.41 27.87
C THR A 6 -26.27 22.89 27.73
N THR A 7 -26.08 21.56 27.69
CA THR A 7 -24.80 20.95 27.34
C THR A 7 -24.50 21.24 25.87
N ARG A 8 -23.67 22.26 25.65
CA ARG A 8 -23.12 22.60 24.34
C ARG A 8 -22.19 21.46 23.91
N THR A 9 -22.70 20.53 23.12
CA THR A 9 -21.89 19.51 22.43
C THR A 9 -20.87 20.21 21.54
N THR A 10 -19.61 20.20 21.96
CA THR A 10 -18.49 20.62 21.14
C THR A 10 -18.46 19.76 19.89
N ARG A 11 -18.62 20.42 18.74
CA ARG A 11 -18.70 19.82 17.40
C ARG A 11 -17.30 19.36 16.92
N GLY A 12 -16.58 18.58 17.72
CA GLY A 12 -15.27 17.99 17.39
C GLY A 12 -15.38 16.47 17.27
N SER A 13 -14.71 15.87 16.28
CA SER A 13 -14.78 14.41 16.12
C SER A 13 -14.11 13.72 17.31
N GLY A 14 -14.77 12.69 17.86
CA GLY A 14 -14.20 11.85 18.92
C GLY A 14 -12.91 11.12 18.51
N PHE A 15 -12.53 11.20 17.24
CA PHE A 15 -11.29 10.66 16.69
C PHE A 15 -10.06 11.53 16.97
N ALA A 16 -10.21 12.84 17.20
CA ALA A 16 -9.07 13.74 17.38
C ALA A 16 -8.19 13.41 18.61
N PRO A 17 -8.76 13.04 19.78
CA PRO A 17 -7.95 12.57 20.92
C PRO A 17 -7.16 11.30 20.60
N LEU A 18 -7.81 10.30 20.00
CA LEU A 18 -7.16 9.02 19.61
C LEU A 18 -6.05 9.25 18.59
N LEU A 19 -6.29 10.07 17.57
CA LEU A 19 -5.26 10.38 16.57
C LEU A 19 -4.03 11.05 17.20
N ARG A 20 -4.22 11.86 18.25
CA ARG A 20 -3.12 12.49 18.97
C ARG A 20 -2.33 11.47 19.79
N GLU A 21 -3.00 10.51 20.42
CA GLU A 21 -2.36 9.40 21.13
C GLU A 21 -1.52 8.52 20.18
N ILE A 22 -2.10 8.11 19.05
CA ILE A 22 -1.42 7.31 18.02
C ILE A 22 -0.18 8.05 17.47
N LYS A 23 -0.30 9.36 17.21
CA LYS A 23 0.83 10.19 16.76
C LYS A 23 1.92 10.30 17.83
N ASN A 24 1.56 10.55 19.08
CA ASN A 24 2.52 10.64 20.18
C ASN A 24 3.27 9.32 20.42
N ALA A 25 2.62 8.19 20.16
CA ALA A 25 3.23 6.86 20.22
C ALA A 25 4.12 6.51 19.01
N GLY A 26 4.26 7.41 18.01
CA GLY A 26 5.08 7.18 16.82
C GLY A 26 4.50 6.12 15.86
N LEU A 27 3.26 5.67 16.04
CA LEU A 27 2.67 4.58 15.26
C LEU A 27 2.40 4.95 13.79
N LEU A 28 2.49 6.24 13.45
CA LEU A 28 2.37 6.75 12.07
C LEU A 28 3.71 7.13 11.44
N GLU A 29 4.83 6.80 12.10
CA GLU A 29 6.15 7.04 11.53
C GLU A 29 6.37 6.18 10.29
N ARG A 30 7.02 6.76 9.28
CA ARG A 30 7.28 6.10 8.00
C ARG A 30 8.35 5.03 8.18
N ARG A 31 8.08 3.83 7.68
CA ARG A 31 9.01 2.69 7.73
C ARG A 31 9.73 2.46 6.41
N THR A 32 10.32 3.51 5.84
CA THR A 32 10.89 3.50 4.48
C THR A 32 11.85 2.34 4.21
N ALA A 33 12.77 2.05 5.14
CA ALA A 33 13.74 0.96 4.97
C ALA A 33 13.08 -0.43 4.95
N ALA A 34 12.08 -0.64 5.81
CA ALA A 34 11.34 -1.91 5.85
C ALA A 34 10.53 -2.13 4.55
N TYR A 35 9.94 -1.06 4.00
CA TYR A 35 9.31 -1.10 2.67
C TYR A 35 10.33 -1.40 1.58
N GLY A 36 11.49 -0.73 1.59
CA GLY A 36 12.55 -0.97 0.60
C GLY A 36 12.99 -2.43 0.56
N ILE A 37 13.25 -3.03 1.73
CA ILE A 37 13.58 -4.46 1.85
C ILE A 37 12.42 -5.34 1.37
N SER A 38 11.20 -5.05 1.79
CA SER A 38 10.01 -5.84 1.43
C SER A 38 9.74 -5.81 -0.07
N ILE A 39 9.91 -4.65 -0.70
CA ILE A 39 9.77 -4.45 -2.15
C ILE A 39 10.87 -5.23 -2.87
N ALA A 40 12.14 -5.10 -2.47
CA ALA A 40 13.25 -5.79 -3.09
C ALA A 40 13.08 -7.32 -3.05
N VAL A 41 12.69 -7.86 -1.89
CA VAL A 41 12.38 -9.29 -1.73
C VAL A 41 11.21 -9.69 -2.63
N ASN A 42 10.14 -8.91 -2.66
CA ASN A 42 8.96 -9.23 -3.47
C ASN A 42 9.27 -9.24 -4.97
N VAL A 43 10.01 -8.23 -5.47
CA VAL A 43 10.45 -8.15 -6.86
C VAL A 43 11.39 -9.30 -7.21
N GLY A 44 12.34 -9.63 -6.32
CA GLY A 44 13.25 -10.76 -6.51
C GLY A 44 12.51 -12.10 -6.60
N LEU A 45 11.58 -12.36 -5.68
CA LEU A 45 10.76 -13.58 -5.70
C LEU A 45 9.82 -13.62 -6.91
N MET A 46 9.32 -12.47 -7.35
CA MET A 46 8.51 -12.35 -8.55
C MET A 46 9.31 -12.76 -9.79
N ALA A 47 10.52 -12.21 -9.94
CA ALA A 47 11.42 -12.56 -11.04
C ALA A 47 11.80 -14.05 -11.02
N LEU A 48 12.07 -14.60 -9.83
CA LEU A 48 12.35 -16.03 -9.67
C LEU A 48 11.15 -16.91 -10.05
N THR A 49 9.94 -16.50 -9.69
CA THR A 49 8.70 -17.23 -10.03
C THR A 49 8.48 -17.21 -11.55
N TRP A 50 8.70 -16.08 -12.22
CA TRP A 50 8.64 -16.01 -13.68
C TRP A 50 9.73 -16.84 -14.38
N ALA A 51 10.96 -16.83 -13.85
CA ALA A 51 12.02 -17.69 -14.34
C ALA A 51 11.68 -19.18 -14.19
N ALA A 52 11.08 -19.56 -13.06
CA ALA A 52 10.59 -20.92 -12.83
C ALA A 52 9.46 -21.29 -13.80
N ILE A 53 8.53 -20.37 -14.08
CA ILE A 53 7.47 -20.59 -15.10
C ILE A 53 8.09 -20.88 -16.46
N ALA A 54 9.08 -20.08 -16.88
CA ALA A 54 9.78 -20.28 -18.14
C ALA A 54 10.55 -21.61 -18.19
N ALA A 55 11.22 -21.99 -17.09
CA ALA A 55 11.98 -23.22 -17.00
C ALA A 55 11.10 -24.49 -16.97
N VAL A 56 9.96 -24.43 -16.30
CA VAL A 56 8.97 -25.53 -16.25
C VAL A 56 8.26 -25.70 -17.60
N GLY A 57 8.10 -24.61 -18.35
CA GLY A 57 7.59 -24.63 -19.72
C GLY A 57 6.14 -25.11 -19.81
N ALA A 58 5.79 -25.69 -20.97
CA ALA A 58 4.44 -26.18 -21.26
C ALA A 58 4.17 -27.52 -20.54
N SER A 59 3.96 -27.46 -19.21
CA SER A 59 3.60 -28.60 -18.39
C SER A 59 2.52 -28.25 -17.36
N TRP A 60 1.76 -29.25 -16.92
CA TRP A 60 0.72 -29.07 -15.90
C TRP A 60 1.26 -28.55 -14.56
N TRP A 61 2.54 -28.81 -14.27
CA TRP A 61 3.19 -28.36 -13.03
C TRP A 61 3.32 -26.85 -12.94
N VAL A 62 3.28 -26.12 -14.08
CA VAL A 62 3.35 -24.65 -14.09
C VAL A 62 2.22 -24.00 -13.29
N VAL A 63 1.06 -24.67 -13.19
CA VAL A 63 -0.11 -24.18 -12.44
C VAL A 63 0.21 -23.98 -10.96
N LEU A 64 1.10 -24.78 -10.37
CA LEU A 64 1.50 -24.62 -8.97
C LEU A 64 2.21 -23.27 -8.73
N LEU A 65 2.87 -22.71 -9.75
CA LEU A 65 3.55 -21.41 -9.66
C LEU A 65 2.56 -20.23 -9.65
N ALA A 66 1.28 -20.46 -9.96
CA ALA A 66 0.24 -19.43 -9.82
C ALA A 66 0.03 -19.03 -8.35
N VAL A 67 0.25 -19.96 -7.40
CA VAL A 67 0.10 -19.67 -5.95
C VAL A 67 1.10 -18.61 -5.47
N PRO A 68 2.43 -18.79 -5.61
CA PRO A 68 3.37 -17.74 -5.23
C PRO A 68 3.16 -16.47 -6.07
N LEU A 69 2.86 -16.60 -7.37
CA LEU A 69 2.60 -15.44 -8.23
C LEU A 69 1.41 -14.60 -7.73
N GLY A 70 0.31 -15.25 -7.32
CA GLY A 70 -0.86 -14.57 -6.76
C GLY A 70 -0.57 -13.83 -5.46
N ILE A 71 0.22 -14.42 -4.57
CA ILE A 71 0.66 -13.77 -3.33
C ILE A 71 1.52 -12.54 -3.63
N LEU A 72 2.52 -12.70 -4.51
CA LEU A 72 3.49 -11.66 -4.82
C LEU A 72 2.85 -10.48 -5.57
N THR A 73 1.86 -10.75 -6.44
CA THR A 73 1.11 -9.71 -7.17
C THR A 73 0.15 -8.98 -6.24
N THR A 74 -0.50 -9.68 -5.32
CA THR A 74 -1.32 -9.05 -4.27
C THR A 74 -0.47 -8.11 -3.42
N ARG A 75 0.72 -8.55 -2.98
CA ARG A 75 1.67 -7.69 -2.26
C ARG A 75 2.09 -6.47 -3.08
N ALA A 76 2.34 -6.65 -4.38
CA ALA A 76 2.65 -5.53 -5.27
C ALA A 76 1.52 -4.50 -5.30
N ALA A 77 0.26 -4.94 -5.33
CA ALA A 77 -0.89 -4.04 -5.30
C ALA A 77 -0.93 -3.19 -4.03
N PHE A 78 -0.67 -3.80 -2.87
CA PHE A 78 -0.58 -3.07 -1.60
C PHE A 78 0.56 -2.05 -1.57
N PHE A 79 1.74 -2.37 -2.13
CA PHE A 79 2.82 -1.38 -2.23
C PHE A 79 2.42 -0.17 -3.11
N GLY A 80 1.75 -0.41 -4.24
CA GLY A 80 1.21 0.66 -5.08
C GLY A 80 0.14 1.50 -4.37
N HIS A 81 -0.75 0.85 -3.63
CA HIS A 81 -1.79 1.49 -2.82
C HIS A 81 -1.20 2.41 -1.74
N ASP A 82 -0.27 1.90 -0.93
CA ASP A 82 0.39 2.66 0.14
C ASP A 82 1.21 3.83 -0.41
N ALA A 83 1.82 3.65 -1.59
CA ALA A 83 2.49 4.73 -2.32
C ALA A 83 1.49 5.81 -2.76
N GLY A 84 0.32 5.43 -3.28
CA GLY A 84 -0.79 6.35 -3.57
C GLY A 84 -1.19 7.18 -2.36
N HIS A 85 -1.32 6.54 -1.19
CA HIS A 85 -1.58 7.21 0.09
C HIS A 85 -0.40 7.99 0.67
N GLN A 86 0.73 8.03 -0.03
CA GLN A 86 1.94 8.71 0.41
C GLN A 86 2.41 8.22 1.79
N GLN A 87 2.37 6.91 2.07
CA GLN A 87 2.68 6.35 3.41
C GLN A 87 4.11 5.81 3.53
N ILE A 88 4.82 5.63 2.42
CA ILE A 88 6.09 4.88 2.41
C ILE A 88 7.30 5.77 2.75
N ALA A 89 7.44 6.91 2.08
CA ALA A 89 8.63 7.76 2.10
C ALA A 89 8.28 9.25 2.23
N SER A 90 9.26 10.10 2.56
CA SER A 90 9.02 11.55 2.63
C SER A 90 8.88 12.22 1.25
N SER A 91 9.36 11.58 0.18
CA SER A 91 9.40 12.14 -1.17
C SER A 91 8.21 11.69 -2.01
N ARG A 92 7.44 12.65 -2.53
CA ARG A 92 6.35 12.40 -3.49
C ARG A 92 6.84 11.66 -4.73
N ARG A 93 7.99 12.08 -5.28
CA ARG A 93 8.56 11.44 -6.48
C ARG A 93 8.87 9.96 -6.26
N LEU A 94 9.33 9.60 -5.05
CA LEU A 94 9.60 8.20 -4.73
C LEU A 94 8.30 7.38 -4.68
N HIS A 95 7.22 7.95 -4.15
CA HIS A 95 5.91 7.31 -4.20
C HIS A 95 5.41 7.12 -5.63
N ASP A 96 5.57 8.14 -6.49
CA ASP A 96 5.13 8.03 -7.89
C ASP A 96 5.92 6.93 -8.61
N TRP A 97 7.23 6.81 -8.39
CA TRP A 97 8.04 5.71 -8.95
C TRP A 97 7.63 4.34 -8.42
N ILE A 98 7.40 4.20 -7.11
CA ILE A 98 6.92 2.94 -6.53
C ILE A 98 5.55 2.58 -7.11
N GLY A 99 4.67 3.58 -7.26
CA GLY A 99 3.35 3.46 -7.86
C GLY A 99 3.41 2.95 -9.30
N VAL A 100 4.18 3.61 -10.17
CA VAL A 100 4.35 3.21 -11.57
C VAL A 100 4.98 1.81 -11.70
N LEU A 101 5.98 1.50 -10.87
CA LEU A 101 6.58 0.17 -10.89
C LEU A 101 5.55 -0.91 -10.52
N HIS A 102 4.76 -0.71 -9.46
CA HIS A 102 3.90 -1.76 -8.94
C HIS A 102 2.53 -1.83 -9.62
N ALA A 103 1.91 -0.70 -9.94
CA ALA A 103 0.62 -0.69 -10.60
C ALA A 103 0.78 -0.88 -12.11
N ASP A 104 1.59 -0.07 -12.79
CA ASP A 104 1.68 -0.10 -14.25
C ASP A 104 2.51 -1.30 -14.72
N LEU A 105 3.78 -1.42 -14.30
CA LEU A 105 4.67 -2.47 -14.83
C LEU A 105 4.30 -3.87 -14.33
N LEU A 106 4.10 -4.04 -13.02
CA LEU A 106 3.89 -5.38 -12.46
C LEU A 106 2.44 -5.87 -12.56
N LEU A 107 1.45 -4.97 -12.59
CA LEU A 107 0.03 -5.34 -12.55
C LEU A 107 -0.77 -4.89 -13.77
N GLY A 108 -0.20 -4.06 -14.66
CA GLY A 108 -0.90 -3.54 -15.84
C GLY A 108 -2.01 -2.55 -15.54
N MET A 109 -2.02 -1.94 -14.36
CA MET A 109 -3.00 -0.95 -13.92
C MET A 109 -2.41 0.47 -14.02
N SER A 110 -3.16 1.43 -14.55
CA SER A 110 -2.69 2.83 -14.58
C SER A 110 -2.65 3.45 -13.19
N TYR A 111 -1.44 3.69 -12.64
CA TYR A 111 -1.27 4.34 -11.34
C TYR A 111 -1.90 5.74 -11.31
N ALA A 112 -1.67 6.53 -12.35
CA ALA A 112 -2.15 7.91 -12.42
C ALA A 112 -3.68 7.99 -12.39
N TRP A 113 -4.36 7.17 -13.21
CA TRP A 113 -5.82 7.11 -13.23
C TRP A 113 -6.38 6.62 -11.90
N TRP A 114 -5.80 5.56 -11.33
CA TRP A 114 -6.25 5.01 -10.06
C TRP A 114 -6.13 6.04 -8.93
N ASN A 115 -4.99 6.71 -8.86
CA ASN A 115 -4.73 7.70 -7.81
C ASN A 115 -5.68 8.89 -7.93
N ASP A 116 -5.94 9.38 -9.16
CA ASP A 116 -6.90 10.46 -9.44
C ASP A 116 -8.35 10.09 -9.04
N LYS A 117 -8.80 8.88 -9.37
CA LYS A 117 -10.21 8.48 -9.20
C LYS A 117 -10.55 7.94 -7.82
N VAL A 118 -9.62 7.23 -7.19
CA VAL A 118 -9.87 6.44 -5.98
C VAL A 118 -9.24 7.07 -4.75
N ILE A 119 -8.04 7.64 -4.88
CA ILE A 119 -7.22 8.04 -3.72
C ILE A 119 -7.28 9.54 -3.45
N SER A 120 -7.21 10.40 -4.48
CA SER A 120 -7.06 11.85 -4.32
C SER A 120 -8.36 12.64 -4.24
N ARG A 121 -9.39 12.12 -3.57
CA ARG A 121 -10.60 12.91 -3.24
C ARG A 121 -10.38 13.80 -2.02
#